data_AF-A0A077YY24-F1
#
_entry.id   AF-A0A077YY24-F1
#
_cell.length_a   1.000
_cell.length_b   1.000
_cell.length_c   1.000
_cell.angle_alpha   90.00
_cell.angle_beta   90.00
_cell.angle_gamma   90.00
#
_symmetry.space_group_name_H-M   'P 1'
#
loop_
_entity.id
_entity.type
_entity.pdbx_description
1 polymer ?
#
loop_
_entity_poly.entity_id
_entity_poly.type
_entity_poly.pdbx_seq_one_letter_code
_entity_poly.pdbx_strand_id
1 'polypeptide(L)'
;MLADQWTESRFITTTRQAFLHARQLLDALSKIEDGHLDTIDSIINQLMQKSCVEKADLSQSQLRTKVGEHVATLLLAKIDKHVTNLCVAIKEDLEECQRLADAATRCYNCLAEGYGAIDRNGLLHERLKRRTPKRPSIFEMCSWLDDVLTTCRQEVTERRELLARLALVRTEEAIEMLKHSKYCWKRPPSVVQRMNTYIAFTWHFIGKQNDQFQSALVQ
;
A
#
# COMPACT_ATOMS: atom_id res chain seq x y z
N MET A 1 21.17 6.63 -21.48
CA MET A 1 22.15 5.52 -21.60
C MET A 1 22.28 5.11 -23.07
N LEU A 2 23.44 4.59 -23.50
CA LEU A 2 23.63 4.05 -24.85
C LEU A 2 22.99 2.66 -24.97
N ALA A 3 22.50 2.28 -26.16
CA ALA A 3 21.77 1.02 -26.39
C ALA A 3 22.63 -0.24 -26.21
N ASP A 4 23.95 -0.10 -26.37
CA ASP A 4 24.98 -1.13 -26.15
C ASP A 4 25.10 -1.59 -24.69
N GLN A 5 24.69 -0.77 -23.72
CA GLN A 5 24.70 -1.12 -22.29
C GLN A 5 23.52 -1.99 -21.86
N TRP A 6 22.56 -2.24 -22.77
CA TRP A 6 21.39 -3.04 -22.48
C TRP A 6 21.54 -4.46 -23.02
N THR A 7 21.74 -5.39 -22.10
CA THR A 7 21.70 -6.83 -22.38
C THR A 7 20.33 -7.40 -22.05
N GLU A 8 19.99 -8.56 -22.64
CA GLU A 8 18.79 -9.31 -22.26
C GLU A 8 18.78 -9.62 -20.75
N SER A 9 19.93 -9.98 -20.18
CA SER A 9 20.09 -10.23 -18.74
C SER A 9 19.76 -8.99 -17.89
N ARG A 10 20.22 -7.81 -18.29
CA ARG A 10 19.91 -6.56 -17.59
C ARG A 10 18.42 -6.23 -17.68
N PHE A 11 17.79 -6.43 -18.84
CA PHE A 11 16.34 -6.26 -19.00
C PHE A 11 15.56 -7.18 -18.06
N ILE A 12 15.89 -8.47 -18.03
CA ILE A 12 15.29 -9.47 -17.14
C ILE A 12 15.46 -9.04 -15.67
N THR A 13 16.67 -8.74 -15.23
CA THR A 13 16.93 -8.36 -13.83
C THR A 13 16.20 -7.09 -13.42
N THR A 14 16.20 -6.06 -14.27
CA THR A 14 15.51 -4.79 -13.98
C THR A 14 14.00 -4.99 -13.93
N THR A 15 13.44 -5.83 -14.81
CA THR A 15 12.00 -6.12 -14.83
C THR A 15 11.60 -6.91 -13.57
N ARG A 16 12.43 -7.87 -13.14
CA ARG A 16 12.20 -8.59 -11.88
C ARG A 16 12.20 -7.66 -10.68
N GLN A 17 13.18 -6.77 -10.60
CA GLN A 17 13.28 -5.80 -9.50
C GLN A 17 12.09 -4.84 -9.47
N ALA A 18 11.67 -4.32 -10.62
CA ALA A 18 10.53 -3.40 -10.70
C ALA A 18 9.23 -4.05 -10.18
N PHE A 19 8.95 -5.27 -10.62
CA PHE A 19 7.76 -6.01 -10.20
C PHE A 19 7.86 -6.56 -8.79
N LEU A 20 9.07 -6.86 -8.30
CA LEU A 20 9.29 -7.19 -6.90
C LEU A 20 8.95 -5.99 -6.00
N HIS A 21 9.45 -4.79 -6.32
CA HIS A 21 9.12 -3.58 -5.57
C HIS A 21 7.64 -3.22 -5.66
N ALA A 22 7.01 -3.39 -6.82
CA ALA A 22 5.57 -3.22 -6.97
C ALA A 22 4.78 -4.21 -6.10
N ARG A 23 5.23 -5.47 -6.01
CA ARG A 23 4.62 -6.47 -5.12
C ARG A 23 4.76 -6.07 -3.65
N GLN A 24 5.97 -5.72 -3.23
CA GLN A 24 6.24 -5.27 -1.86
C GLN A 24 5.40 -4.04 -1.51
N LEU A 25 5.22 -3.10 -2.44
CA LEU A 25 4.36 -1.95 -2.28
C LEU A 25 2.90 -2.35 -2.05
N LEU A 26 2.37 -3.27 -2.86
CA LEU A 26 1.00 -3.77 -2.67
C LEU A 26 0.83 -4.45 -1.32
N ASP A 27 1.79 -5.28 -0.91
CA ASP A 27 1.76 -5.98 0.38
C ASP A 27 1.84 -4.98 1.55
N ALA A 28 2.66 -3.93 1.44
CA ALA A 28 2.75 -2.86 2.43
C ALA A 28 1.43 -2.06 2.54
N LEU A 29 0.79 -1.74 1.42
CA LEU A 29 -0.53 -1.10 1.42
C LEU A 29 -1.61 -2.02 2.00
N SER A 30 -1.54 -3.33 1.73
CA SER A 30 -2.47 -4.31 2.33
C SER A 30 -2.27 -4.40 3.84
N LYS A 31 -1.04 -4.35 4.34
CA LYS A 31 -0.77 -4.31 5.77
C LYS A 31 -1.41 -3.08 6.44
N ILE A 32 -1.39 -1.92 5.78
CA ILE A 32 -2.08 -0.72 6.24
C ILE A 32 -3.60 -0.97 6.30
N GLU A 33 -4.15 -1.56 5.24
CA GLU A 33 -5.58 -1.89 5.14
C GLU A 33 -6.03 -2.92 6.18
N ASP A 34 -5.25 -3.95 6.46
CA ASP A 34 -5.68 -5.01 7.38
C ASP A 34 -5.40 -4.63 8.84
N GLY A 35 -4.19 -4.15 9.15
CA GLY A 35 -3.77 -3.89 10.53
C GLY A 35 -4.36 -2.62 11.14
N HIS A 36 -4.41 -1.52 10.38
CA HIS A 36 -4.87 -0.24 10.94
C HIS A 36 -6.39 -0.17 11.02
N LEU A 37 -7.13 -0.87 10.14
CA LEU A 37 -8.59 -0.90 10.20
C LEU A 37 -9.14 -1.55 11.48
N ASP A 38 -8.51 -2.64 11.93
CA ASP A 38 -8.87 -3.26 13.21
C ASP A 38 -8.62 -2.32 14.40
N THR A 39 -7.54 -1.52 14.32
CA THR A 39 -7.22 -0.50 15.33
C THR A 39 -8.25 0.63 15.32
N ILE A 40 -8.69 1.08 14.15
CA ILE A 40 -9.76 2.07 14.00
C ILE A 40 -11.06 1.57 14.63
N ASP A 41 -11.43 0.30 14.41
CA ASP A 41 -12.63 -0.29 15.02
C ASP A 41 -12.56 -0.32 16.54
N SER A 42 -11.39 -0.66 17.10
CA SER A 42 -11.14 -0.61 18.54
C SER A 42 -11.32 0.81 19.10
N ILE A 43 -10.83 1.83 18.39
CA ILE A 43 -10.98 3.25 18.78
C ILE A 43 -12.45 3.69 18.73
N ILE A 44 -13.18 3.33 17.66
CA ILE A 44 -14.61 3.64 17.53
C ILE A 44 -15.41 3.01 18.68
N ASN A 45 -15.11 1.76 19.04
CA ASN A 45 -15.76 1.08 20.18
C ASN A 45 -15.48 1.78 21.51
N GLN A 46 -14.25 2.29 21.73
CA GLN A 46 -13.91 3.06 22.93
C GLN A 46 -14.65 4.40 22.97
N LEU A 47 -14.81 5.07 21.83
CA LEU A 47 -15.60 6.31 21.74
C LEU A 47 -17.09 6.05 22.05
N MET A 48 -17.64 4.94 21.57
CA MET A 48 -18.99 4.52 21.93
C MET A 48 -19.13 4.26 23.43
N GLN A 49 -18.15 3.59 24.06
CA GLN A 49 -18.13 3.38 25.51
C GLN A 49 -18.10 4.71 26.28
N LYS A 50 -17.26 5.67 25.86
CA LYS A 50 -17.27 7.03 26.41
C LYS A 50 -18.66 7.65 26.32
N SER A 51 -19.30 7.62 25.14
CA SER A 51 -20.64 8.19 24.95
C SER A 51 -21.69 7.50 25.83
N CYS A 52 -21.61 6.18 26.02
CA CYS A 52 -22.49 5.45 26.92
C CYS A 52 -22.31 5.88 28.39
N VAL A 53 -21.08 6.10 28.86
CA VAL A 53 -20.80 6.61 30.21
C VAL A 53 -21.35 8.02 30.40
N GLU A 54 -21.21 8.88 29.38
CA GLU A 54 -21.74 10.25 29.41
C GLU A 54 -23.28 10.31 29.40
N LYS A 55 -23.93 9.35 28.72
CA LYS A 55 -25.40 9.27 28.58
C LYS A 55 -26.10 8.42 29.63
N ALA A 56 -25.38 7.58 30.39
CA ALA A 56 -25.98 6.75 31.41
C ALA A 56 -26.78 7.61 32.39
N ASP A 57 -28.08 7.32 32.52
CA ASP A 57 -28.98 8.05 33.41
C ASP A 57 -28.67 7.68 34.87
N LEU A 58 -27.64 8.33 35.41
CA LEU A 58 -27.35 8.36 36.84
C LEU A 58 -27.86 9.67 37.45
N SER A 59 -28.93 10.27 36.90
CA SER A 59 -29.49 11.56 37.35
C SER A 59 -29.76 11.65 38.86
N GLN A 60 -29.89 10.51 39.53
CA GLN A 60 -30.14 10.44 40.98
C GLN A 60 -28.88 10.18 41.84
N SER A 61 -27.67 10.13 41.28
CA SER A 61 -26.48 9.76 42.06
C SER A 61 -25.36 10.82 42.04
N GLN A 62 -24.86 11.18 43.23
CA GLN A 62 -23.63 11.97 43.40
C GLN A 62 -22.40 11.33 42.72
N LEU A 63 -22.49 10.05 42.35
CA LEU A 63 -21.47 9.36 41.54
C LEU A 63 -21.31 9.96 40.14
N ARG A 64 -22.35 10.58 39.55
CA ARG A 64 -22.30 11.16 38.21
C ARG A 64 -21.21 12.23 38.09
N THR A 65 -21.23 13.23 38.96
CA THR A 65 -20.36 14.41 38.82
C THR A 65 -18.90 14.04 39.06
N LYS A 66 -18.58 13.25 40.08
CA LYS A 66 -17.18 12.93 40.39
C LYS A 66 -16.63 11.74 39.63
N VAL A 67 -17.40 10.64 39.54
CA VAL A 67 -16.92 9.40 38.91
C VAL A 67 -17.17 9.44 37.40
N GLY A 68 -18.36 9.87 36.97
CA GLY A 68 -18.70 9.95 35.54
C GLY A 68 -17.79 10.88 34.76
N GLU A 69 -17.57 12.11 35.22
CA GLU A 69 -16.67 13.07 34.56
C GLU A 69 -15.21 12.61 34.57
N HIS A 70 -14.74 12.04 35.69
CA HIS A 70 -13.37 11.51 35.79
C HIS A 70 -13.16 10.32 34.85
N VAL A 71 -14.12 9.39 34.79
CA VAL A 71 -14.06 8.24 33.88
C VAL A 71 -14.13 8.68 32.42
N ALA A 72 -15.02 9.61 32.07
CA ALA A 72 -15.11 10.14 30.71
C ALA A 72 -13.81 10.83 30.27
N THR A 73 -13.20 11.62 31.16
CA THR A 73 -11.90 12.28 30.92
C THR A 73 -10.78 11.27 30.74
N LEU A 74 -10.72 10.24 31.60
CA LEU A 74 -9.71 9.17 31.51
C LEU A 74 -9.87 8.36 30.22
N LEU A 75 -11.12 8.05 29.82
CA LEU A 75 -11.42 7.37 28.57
C LEU A 75 -10.99 8.22 27.37
N LEU A 76 -11.28 9.52 27.37
CA LEU A 76 -10.86 10.43 26.30
C LEU A 76 -9.33 10.48 26.19
N ALA A 77 -8.60 10.66 27.30
CA ALA A 77 -7.14 10.67 27.28
C ALA A 77 -6.54 9.35 26.75
N LYS A 78 -7.17 8.21 27.05
CA LYS A 78 -6.78 6.90 26.50
C LYS A 78 -7.03 6.82 24.99
N ILE A 79 -8.18 7.31 24.54
CA ILE A 79 -8.55 7.38 23.12
C ILE A 79 -7.57 8.29 22.37
N ASP A 80 -7.27 9.48 22.88
CA ASP A 80 -6.31 10.43 22.30
C ASP A 80 -4.95 9.79 22.08
N LYS A 81 -4.45 9.07 23.10
CA LYS A 81 -3.19 8.33 23.01
C LYS A 81 -3.24 7.24 21.94
N HIS A 82 -4.34 6.50 21.87
CA HIS A 82 -4.51 5.44 20.87
C HIS A 82 -4.58 6.00 19.44
N VAL A 83 -5.32 7.10 19.22
CA VAL A 83 -5.39 7.80 17.93
C VAL A 83 -4.02 8.33 17.54
N THR A 84 -3.28 8.92 18.48
CA THR A 84 -1.91 9.40 18.23
C THR A 84 -0.98 8.26 17.81
N ASN A 85 -0.98 7.15 18.54
CA ASN A 85 -0.17 5.97 18.22
C ASN A 85 -0.53 5.40 16.84
N LEU A 86 -1.83 5.33 16.52
CA LEU A 86 -2.30 4.88 15.21
C LEU A 86 -1.79 5.82 14.10
N CYS A 87 -1.89 7.14 14.28
CA CYS A 87 -1.40 8.11 13.30
C CYS A 87 0.11 7.99 13.07
N VAL A 88 0.89 7.77 14.13
CA VAL A 88 2.34 7.51 14.04
C VAL A 88 2.61 6.22 13.25
N ALA A 89 1.91 5.13 13.56
CA ALA A 89 2.08 3.85 12.87
C ALA A 89 1.73 3.93 11.38
N ILE A 90 0.60 4.57 11.04
CA ILE A 90 0.23 4.79 9.63
C ILE A 90 1.29 5.65 8.93
N LYS A 91 1.82 6.68 9.59
CA LYS A 91 2.87 7.53 9.02
C LYS A 91 4.11 6.72 8.65
N GLU A 92 4.60 5.88 9.56
CA GLU A 92 5.76 5.01 9.33
C GLU A 92 5.52 4.03 8.17
N ASP A 93 4.36 3.38 8.12
CA ASP A 93 4.02 2.47 7.01
C ASP A 93 3.85 3.23 5.68
N LEU A 94 3.38 4.48 5.69
CA LEU A 94 3.29 5.31 4.47
C LEU A 94 4.65 5.79 3.97
N GLU A 95 5.60 6.08 4.87
CA GLU A 95 6.99 6.35 4.51
C GLU A 95 7.62 5.12 3.85
N GLU A 96 7.30 3.92 4.34
CA GLU A 96 7.71 2.67 3.71
C GLU A 96 7.12 2.49 2.31
N CYS A 97 5.81 2.72 2.17
CA CYS A 97 5.14 2.64 0.88
C CYS A 97 5.75 3.65 -0.12
N GLN A 98 6.06 4.87 0.33
CA GLN A 98 6.70 5.88 -0.53
C GLN A 98 8.07 5.39 -1.02
N ARG A 99 8.90 4.86 -0.12
CA ARG A 99 10.22 4.33 -0.45
C ARG A 99 10.15 3.20 -1.48
N LEU A 100 9.19 2.29 -1.33
CA LEU A 100 8.94 1.19 -2.28
C LEU A 100 8.41 1.70 -3.62
N ALA A 101 7.49 2.67 -3.61
CA ALA A 101 6.98 3.30 -4.83
C ALA A 101 8.11 4.00 -5.61
N ASP A 102 8.99 4.72 -4.93
CA ASP A 102 10.13 5.39 -5.57
C ASP A 102 11.16 4.39 -6.10
N ALA A 103 11.42 3.30 -5.39
CA ALA A 103 12.26 2.21 -5.88
C ALA A 103 11.68 1.57 -7.15
N ALA A 104 10.39 1.23 -7.13
CA ALA A 104 9.71 0.66 -8.28
C ALA A 104 9.69 1.61 -9.48
N THR A 105 9.45 2.91 -9.26
CA THR A 105 9.50 3.92 -10.33
C THR A 105 10.89 4.12 -10.90
N ARG A 106 11.96 4.08 -10.08
CA ARG A 106 13.33 4.10 -10.60
C ARG A 106 13.58 2.90 -11.52
N CYS A 107 13.17 1.70 -11.12
CA CYS A 107 13.30 0.51 -11.96
C CYS A 107 12.44 0.61 -13.24
N TYR A 108 11.21 1.13 -13.13
CA TYR A 108 10.33 1.38 -14.27
C TYR A 108 10.95 2.36 -15.28
N ASN A 109 11.47 3.50 -14.81
CA ASN A 109 12.12 4.49 -15.67
C ASN A 109 13.34 3.89 -16.38
N CYS A 110 14.15 3.10 -15.66
CA CYS A 110 15.24 2.35 -16.27
C CYS A 110 14.74 1.39 -17.35
N LEU A 111 13.64 0.67 -17.13
CA LEU A 111 13.05 -0.22 -18.14
C LEU A 111 12.55 0.54 -19.37
N ALA A 112 11.86 1.66 -19.17
CA ALA A 112 11.34 2.50 -20.24
C ALA A 112 12.48 3.06 -21.10
N GLU A 113 13.55 3.56 -20.47
CA GLU A 113 14.76 4.02 -21.17
C GLU A 113 15.44 2.88 -21.94
N GLY A 114 15.59 1.72 -21.31
CA GLY A 114 16.21 0.56 -21.93
C GLY A 114 15.42 0.05 -23.12
N TYR A 115 14.12 -0.04 -22.97
CA TYR A 115 13.23 -0.41 -24.06
C TYR A 115 13.33 0.59 -25.22
N GLY A 116 13.21 1.90 -24.93
CA GLY A 116 13.32 2.94 -25.96
C GLY A 116 14.67 2.95 -26.69
N ALA A 117 15.76 2.55 -26.02
CA ALA A 117 17.08 2.44 -26.62
C ALA A 117 17.24 1.19 -27.50
N ILE A 118 16.72 0.04 -27.06
CA ILE A 118 16.90 -1.27 -27.74
C ILE A 118 15.88 -1.47 -28.87
N ASP A 119 14.67 -0.93 -28.73
CA ASP A 119 13.56 -1.19 -29.66
C ASP A 119 13.61 -0.40 -30.97
N ARG A 120 14.73 0.28 -31.29
CA ARG A 120 14.88 0.94 -32.60
C ARG A 120 14.69 -0.01 -33.79
N ASN A 121 14.91 -1.32 -33.60
CA ASN A 121 14.79 -2.35 -34.65
C ASN A 121 13.85 -3.52 -34.29
N GLY A 122 13.06 -3.48 -33.22
CA GLY A 122 12.16 -4.60 -32.85
C GLY A 122 12.84 -5.90 -32.35
N LEU A 123 14.18 -6.00 -32.42
CA LEU A 123 14.91 -7.27 -32.22
C LEU A 123 14.83 -7.83 -30.80
N LEU A 124 14.73 -6.99 -29.76
CA LEU A 124 14.55 -7.49 -28.39
C LEU A 124 13.13 -8.01 -28.18
N HIS A 125 12.14 -7.25 -28.64
CA HIS A 125 10.74 -7.66 -28.60
C HIS A 125 10.57 -9.01 -29.30
N GLU A 126 11.08 -9.16 -30.52
CA GLU A 126 11.03 -10.41 -31.28
C GLU A 126 11.77 -11.56 -30.59
N ARG A 127 12.97 -11.33 -30.05
CA ARG A 127 13.72 -12.37 -29.30
C ARG A 127 12.97 -12.86 -28.07
N LEU A 128 12.31 -11.97 -27.34
CA LEU A 128 11.53 -12.32 -26.16
C LEU A 128 10.21 -13.00 -26.55
N LYS A 129 9.50 -12.49 -27.56
CA LYS A 129 8.25 -13.07 -28.08
C LYS A 129 8.48 -14.48 -28.63
N ARG A 130 9.59 -14.74 -29.32
CA ARG A 130 10.00 -16.09 -29.76
C ARG A 130 10.14 -17.08 -28.62
N ARG A 131 10.56 -16.63 -27.43
CA ARG A 131 10.65 -17.50 -26.25
C ARG A 131 9.27 -17.79 -25.66
N THR A 132 8.29 -16.91 -25.84
CA THR A 132 6.99 -16.99 -25.17
C THR A 132 5.83 -16.38 -25.99
N PRO A 133 5.20 -17.13 -26.92
CA PRO A 133 4.24 -16.57 -27.89
C PRO A 133 2.92 -16.06 -27.28
N LYS A 134 2.48 -16.61 -26.14
CA LYS A 134 1.20 -16.27 -25.47
C LYS A 134 1.35 -15.26 -24.32
N ARG A 135 2.46 -14.53 -24.25
CA ARG A 135 2.78 -13.67 -23.10
C ARG A 135 2.74 -12.18 -23.45
N PRO A 136 2.51 -11.30 -22.47
CA PRO A 136 2.48 -9.86 -22.69
C PRO A 136 3.76 -9.37 -23.36
N SER A 137 3.59 -8.44 -24.27
CA SER A 137 4.64 -7.58 -24.78
C SER A 137 5.30 -6.80 -23.64
N ILE A 138 6.52 -6.31 -23.90
CA ILE A 138 7.19 -5.39 -22.97
C ILE A 138 6.34 -4.13 -22.74
N PHE A 139 5.69 -3.61 -23.79
CA PHE A 139 4.75 -2.50 -23.67
C PHE A 139 3.60 -2.80 -22.71
N GLU A 140 2.99 -3.98 -22.80
CA GLU A 140 1.94 -4.39 -21.86
C GLU A 140 2.47 -4.49 -20.44
N MET A 141 3.64 -5.11 -20.21
CA MET A 141 4.23 -5.18 -18.86
C MET A 141 4.55 -3.79 -18.30
N CYS A 142 5.12 -2.88 -19.11
CA CYS A 142 5.37 -1.50 -18.71
C CYS A 142 4.06 -0.76 -18.40
N SER A 143 3.03 -0.92 -19.23
CA SER A 143 1.71 -0.34 -19.02
C SER A 143 1.06 -0.85 -17.73
N TRP A 144 1.19 -2.15 -17.45
CA TRP A 144 0.68 -2.75 -16.21
C TRP A 144 1.41 -2.27 -14.97
N LEU A 145 2.73 -2.17 -15.04
CA LEU A 145 3.53 -1.64 -13.93
C LEU A 145 3.18 -0.17 -13.67
N ASP A 146 2.96 0.62 -14.73
CA ASP A 146 2.52 2.01 -14.62
C ASP A 146 1.13 2.13 -13.97
N ASP A 147 0.16 1.26 -14.35
CA ASP A 147 -1.18 1.20 -13.73
C ASP A 147 -1.09 0.88 -12.23
N VAL A 148 -0.27 -0.11 -11.86
CA VAL A 148 -0.02 -0.47 -10.45
C VAL A 148 0.58 0.71 -9.70
N LEU A 149 1.63 1.33 -10.24
CA LEU A 149 2.34 2.43 -9.57
C LEU A 149 1.48 3.68 -9.44
N THR A 150 0.74 4.04 -10.47
CA THR A 150 -0.17 5.18 -10.45
C THR A 150 -1.23 5.01 -9.38
N THR A 151 -1.87 3.84 -9.33
CA THR A 151 -2.89 3.55 -8.32
C THR A 151 -2.31 3.57 -6.91
N CYS A 152 -1.19 2.87 -6.68
CA CYS A 152 -0.56 2.81 -5.36
C CYS A 152 -0.08 4.19 -4.88
N ARG A 153 0.47 5.02 -5.77
CA ARG A 153 0.92 6.38 -5.44
C ARG A 153 -0.24 7.30 -5.10
N GLN A 154 -1.35 7.19 -5.82
CA GLN A 154 -2.56 7.93 -5.50
C GLN A 154 -3.07 7.56 -4.10
N GLU A 155 -3.15 6.27 -3.79
CA GLU A 155 -3.54 5.81 -2.45
C GLU A 155 -2.62 6.31 -1.34
N VAL A 156 -1.29 6.27 -1.56
CA VAL A 156 -0.31 6.81 -0.60
C VAL A 156 -0.52 8.30 -0.38
N THR A 157 -0.80 9.04 -1.45
CA THR A 157 -1.04 10.50 -1.41
C THR A 157 -2.30 10.82 -0.61
N GLU A 158 -3.43 10.16 -0.94
CA GLU A 158 -4.70 10.35 -0.23
C GLU A 158 -4.61 10.02 1.27
N ARG A 159 -3.91 8.93 1.60
CA ARG A 159 -3.68 8.53 3.00
C ARG A 159 -2.78 9.53 3.74
N ARG A 160 -1.78 10.09 3.07
CA ARG A 160 -0.91 11.14 3.65
C ARG A 160 -1.68 12.44 3.88
N GLU A 161 -2.52 12.85 2.94
CA GLU A 161 -3.40 14.02 3.09
C GLU A 161 -4.42 13.82 4.20
N LEU A 162 -4.94 12.60 4.39
CA LEU A 162 -5.76 12.29 5.55
C LEU A 162 -4.97 12.49 6.84
N LEU A 163 -3.79 11.88 6.99
CA LEU A 163 -2.97 12.04 8.20
C LEU A 163 -2.67 13.51 8.51
N ALA A 164 -2.35 14.31 7.50
CA ALA A 164 -2.12 15.74 7.66
C ALA A 164 -3.36 16.46 8.21
N ARG A 165 -4.56 16.11 7.74
CA ARG A 165 -5.82 16.67 8.24
C ARG A 165 -6.15 16.20 9.67
N LEU A 166 -5.90 14.92 9.98
CA LEU A 166 -6.13 14.37 11.32
C LEU A 166 -5.32 15.10 12.40
N ALA A 167 -4.12 15.59 12.06
CA ALA A 167 -3.29 16.36 12.98
C ALA A 167 -3.83 17.77 13.32
N LEU A 168 -4.83 18.26 12.58
CA LEU A 168 -5.38 19.61 12.72
C LEU A 168 -6.73 19.66 13.44
N VAL A 169 -7.32 18.50 13.76
CA VAL A 169 -8.67 18.38 14.31
C VAL A 169 -8.65 17.77 15.70
N ARG A 170 -9.76 17.93 16.44
CA ARG A 170 -9.92 17.28 17.75
C ARG A 170 -10.12 15.77 17.57
N THR A 171 -9.85 15.00 18.62
CA THR A 171 -9.92 13.54 18.58
C THR A 171 -11.27 13.00 18.10
N GLU A 172 -12.38 13.58 18.54
CA GLU A 172 -13.71 13.14 18.13
C GLU A 172 -13.93 13.34 16.61
N GLU A 173 -13.48 14.47 16.07
CA GLU A 173 -13.51 14.76 14.62
C GLU A 173 -12.54 13.84 13.86
N ALA A 174 -11.35 13.60 14.41
CA ALA A 174 -10.37 12.68 13.84
C ALA A 174 -10.95 11.26 13.70
N ILE A 175 -11.70 10.79 14.69
CA ILE A 175 -12.33 9.46 14.68
C ILE A 175 -13.42 9.38 13.59
N GLU A 176 -14.25 10.41 13.44
CA GLU A 176 -15.25 10.43 12.35
C GLU A 176 -14.57 10.46 10.96
N MET A 177 -13.46 11.18 10.81
CA MET A 177 -12.66 11.17 9.58
C MET A 177 -12.04 9.79 9.30
N LEU A 178 -11.50 9.11 10.31
CA LEU A 178 -10.96 7.76 10.20
C LEU A 178 -12.07 6.75 9.83
N LYS A 179 -13.25 6.89 10.42
CA LYS A 179 -14.41 6.04 10.13
C LYS A 179 -14.87 6.18 8.67
N HIS A 180 -14.90 7.39 8.12
CA HIS A 180 -15.20 7.58 6.70
C HIS A 180 -14.10 6.99 5.82
N SER A 181 -12.84 7.26 6.15
CA SER A 181 -11.68 6.82 5.39
C SER A 181 -11.55 5.30 5.33
N LYS A 182 -11.94 4.60 6.40
CA LYS A 182 -11.99 3.13 6.46
C LYS A 182 -12.76 2.52 5.28
N TYR A 183 -13.87 3.11 4.85
CA TYR A 183 -14.66 2.60 3.72
C TYR A 183 -13.97 2.82 2.37
N CYS A 184 -13.17 3.89 2.26
CA CYS A 184 -12.44 4.24 1.04
C CYS A 184 -11.09 3.52 0.94
N TRP A 185 -10.55 3.00 2.05
CA TRP A 185 -9.23 2.39 2.08
C TRP A 185 -9.18 0.98 1.50
N LYS A 186 -10.29 0.23 1.49
CA LYS A 186 -10.29 -1.11 0.90
C LYS A 186 -10.29 -1.02 -0.63
N ARG A 187 -9.22 -1.51 -1.26
CA ARG A 187 -9.21 -1.70 -2.70
C ARG A 187 -10.32 -2.68 -3.13
N PRO A 188 -11.06 -2.38 -4.22
CA PRO A 188 -12.01 -3.34 -4.76
C PRO A 188 -11.32 -4.68 -5.11
N PRO A 189 -11.96 -5.83 -4.85
CA PRO A 189 -11.36 -7.13 -5.15
C PRO A 189 -10.91 -7.30 -6.61
N SER A 190 -11.63 -6.68 -7.55
CA SER A 190 -11.29 -6.67 -8.98
C SER A 190 -9.98 -5.95 -9.27
N VAL A 191 -9.68 -4.85 -8.57
CA VAL A 191 -8.42 -4.10 -8.70
C VAL A 191 -7.26 -4.93 -8.16
N VAL A 192 -7.42 -5.52 -6.97
CA VAL A 192 -6.41 -6.39 -6.35
C VAL A 192 -6.11 -7.59 -7.25
N GLN A 193 -7.15 -8.26 -7.77
CA GLN A 193 -7.00 -9.39 -8.68
C GLN A 193 -6.29 -8.98 -9.98
N ARG A 194 -6.62 -7.82 -10.56
CA ARG A 194 -5.95 -7.29 -11.76
C ARG A 194 -4.47 -7.04 -11.53
N MET A 195 -4.10 -6.37 -10.44
CA MET A 195 -2.69 -6.10 -10.10
C MET A 195 -1.91 -7.39 -9.83
N ASN A 196 -2.51 -8.33 -9.09
CA ASN A 196 -1.91 -9.66 -8.87
C ASN A 196 -1.68 -10.42 -10.18
N THR A 197 -2.64 -10.31 -11.11
CA THR A 197 -2.55 -10.92 -12.44
C THR A 197 -1.37 -10.35 -13.24
N TYR A 198 -1.22 -9.02 -13.25
CA TYR A 198 -0.10 -8.33 -13.89
C TYR A 198 1.26 -8.76 -13.33
N ILE A 199 1.37 -8.84 -12.00
CA ILE A 199 2.60 -9.27 -11.33
C ILE A 199 2.89 -10.74 -11.63
N ALA A 200 1.90 -11.62 -11.54
CA ALA A 200 2.07 -13.05 -11.80
C ALA A 200 2.49 -13.31 -13.25
N PHE A 201 1.81 -12.70 -14.23
CA PHE A 201 2.18 -12.86 -15.64
C PHE A 201 3.59 -12.38 -15.92
N THR A 202 4.00 -11.27 -15.32
CA THR A 202 5.34 -10.72 -15.51
C THR A 202 6.40 -11.59 -14.83
N TRP A 203 6.12 -12.10 -13.62
CA TRP A 203 7.00 -13.07 -12.96
C TRP A 203 7.17 -14.34 -13.77
N HIS A 204 6.08 -14.88 -14.33
CA HIS A 204 6.16 -16.01 -15.24
C HIS A 204 6.94 -15.65 -16.51
N PHE A 205 6.76 -14.45 -17.07
CA PHE A 205 7.45 -13.97 -18.27
C PHE A 205 8.97 -13.94 -18.08
N ILE A 206 9.43 -13.29 -17.02
CA ILE A 206 10.85 -13.06 -16.76
C ILE A 206 11.51 -14.26 -16.06
N GLY A 207 10.73 -15.06 -15.35
CA GLY A 207 11.13 -16.34 -14.77
C GLY A 207 11.02 -17.47 -15.78
N LYS A 208 12.12 -17.85 -16.43
CA LYS A 208 12.30 -19.27 -16.81
C LYS A 208 12.66 -20.02 -15.53
N GLN A 209 12.01 -21.16 -15.28
CA GLN A 209 12.37 -22.16 -14.27
C GLN A 209 12.40 -21.67 -12.82
N ASN A 210 11.32 -21.98 -12.10
CA ASN A 210 11.23 -21.93 -10.64
C ASN A 210 12.26 -22.84 -9.94
N ASP A 211 13.00 -23.66 -10.69
CA ASP A 211 13.91 -24.69 -10.15
C ASP A 211 15.14 -24.10 -9.43
N GLN A 212 15.58 -22.87 -9.76
CA GLN A 212 16.74 -22.25 -9.10
C GLN A 212 16.41 -21.40 -7.87
N PHE A 213 15.19 -20.89 -7.73
CA PHE A 213 14.80 -20.14 -6.52
C PHE A 213 14.32 -21.05 -5.40
N GLN A 214 13.68 -22.18 -5.73
CA GLN A 214 13.34 -23.18 -4.71
C GLN A 214 14.59 -23.87 -4.13
N SER A 215 15.65 -24.05 -4.93
CA SER A 215 16.90 -24.63 -4.44
C SER A 215 17.70 -23.69 -3.52
N ALA A 216 17.51 -22.37 -3.61
CA ALA A 216 18.13 -21.39 -2.71
C ALA A 216 17.35 -21.16 -1.40
N LEU A 217 16.10 -21.63 -1.30
CA LEU A 217 15.28 -21.53 -0.08
C LEU A 217 15.29 -22.82 0.76
N VAL A 218 15.91 -23.89 0.26
CA VAL A 218 16.08 -25.17 0.97
C VAL A 218 17.53 -25.36 1.47
N GLN A 219 18.37 -24.33 1.36
CA GLN A 219 19.67 -24.24 2.02
C GLN A 219 19.62 -23.18 3.12
#